data_AF-A0A9N9JSD7-F1
#
_entry.id   AF-A0A9N9JSD7-F1
#
_cell.length_a   1.000
_cell.length_b   1.000
_cell.length_c   1.000
_cell.angle_alpha   90.00
_cell.angle_beta   90.00
_cell.angle_gamma   90.00
#
_symmetry.space_group_name_H-M   'P 1'
#
loop_
_entity.id
_entity.type
_entity.pdbx_description
1 polymer ?
#
loop_
_entity_poly.entity_id
_entity_poly.type
_entity_poly.pdbx_seq_one_letter_code
_entity_poly.pdbx_strand_id
1 'polypeptide(L)'
;NGEAPNCPKCEERENTRAKQGKRPHYIGQLKLTVILYSDTHPKRLEINQIAIHDQDKADCLVIMGTSLRIPGVKALIKGFARAVHGRNSCVISVNVTDVVNKG
;
A
#
# COMPACT_ATOMS: atom_id res chain seq x y z
N ASN A 1 -8.68 -17.23 17.33
CA ASN A 1 -7.69 -18.21 16.81
C ASN A 1 -6.87 -17.71 15.61
N GLY A 2 -6.90 -16.42 15.23
CA GLY A 2 -6.02 -15.91 14.15
C GLY A 2 -6.29 -16.48 12.75
N GLU A 3 -7.37 -17.23 12.58
CA GLU A 3 -7.79 -17.80 11.30
C GLU A 3 -8.47 -16.74 10.43
N ALA A 4 -8.26 -16.82 9.12
CA ALA A 4 -8.92 -15.93 8.18
C ALA A 4 -10.44 -16.23 8.16
N PRO A 5 -11.29 -15.20 8.25
CA PRO A 5 -12.73 -15.42 8.27
C PRO A 5 -13.20 -15.97 6.93
N ASN A 6 -14.23 -16.81 6.97
CA ASN A 6 -14.86 -17.33 5.77
C ASN A 6 -15.49 -16.21 4.95
N CYS A 7 -15.55 -16.40 3.64
CA CYS A 7 -16.27 -15.53 2.73
C CYS A 7 -17.78 -15.76 2.92
N PRO A 8 -18.56 -14.74 3.33
CA PRO A 8 -19.99 -14.88 3.60
C PRO A 8 -20.78 -15.42 2.41
N LYS A 9 -20.41 -15.01 1.19
CA LYS A 9 -21.04 -15.47 -0.05
C LYS A 9 -20.75 -16.95 -0.34
N CYS A 10 -19.55 -17.41 0.00
CA CYS A 10 -19.20 -18.82 -0.15
C CYS A 10 -19.96 -19.68 0.87
N GLU A 11 -20.10 -19.20 2.11
CA GLU A 11 -20.88 -19.88 3.15
C GLU A 11 -22.37 -20.00 2.78
N GLU A 12 -22.98 -18.91 2.31
CA GLU A 12 -24.37 -18.91 1.86
C GLU A 12 -24.61 -19.93 0.73
N ARG A 13 -23.67 -19.99 -0.23
CA ARG A 13 -23.71 -20.94 -1.33
C ARG A 13 -23.59 -22.38 -0.83
N GLU A 14 -22.67 -22.67 0.09
CA GLU A 14 -22.51 -24.01 0.64
C GLU A 14 -23.70 -24.44 1.51
N ASN A 15 -24.27 -23.54 2.31
CA ASN A 15 -25.49 -23.80 3.07
C ASN A 15 -26.66 -24.18 2.16
N THR A 16 -26.80 -23.50 1.02
CA THR A 16 -27.84 -23.83 0.02
C THR A 16 -27.59 -25.19 -0.62
N ARG A 17 -26.33 -25.53 -0.95
CA ARG A 17 -25.96 -26.83 -1.51
C ARG A 17 -26.18 -27.98 -0.55
N ALA A 18 -25.83 -27.78 0.72
CA ALA A 18 -26.03 -28.76 1.79
C ALA A 18 -27.52 -29.08 1.96
N LYS A 19 -28.39 -28.06 1.95
CA LYS A 19 -29.86 -28.23 1.97
C LYS A 19 -30.40 -29.02 0.77
N GLN A 20 -29.71 -28.99 -0.37
CA GLN A 20 -30.05 -29.74 -1.58
C GLN A 20 -29.44 -31.16 -1.62
N GLY A 21 -28.76 -31.60 -0.55
CA GLY A 21 -28.09 -32.91 -0.51
C GLY A 21 -26.89 -33.02 -1.46
N LYS A 22 -26.36 -31.90 -1.95
CA LYS A 22 -25.21 -31.89 -2.87
C LYS A 22 -23.91 -32.06 -2.09
N ARG A 23 -22.89 -32.63 -2.76
CA ARG A 23 -21.53 -32.73 -2.21
C ARG A 23 -21.01 -31.33 -1.78
N PRO A 24 -20.40 -31.21 -0.59
CA PRO A 24 -19.84 -29.95 -0.11
C PRO A 24 -18.63 -29.50 -0.94
N HIS A 25 -18.45 -28.19 -1.05
CA HIS A 25 -17.24 -27.57 -1.60
C HIS A 25 -16.53 -26.69 -0.57
N TYR A 26 -15.30 -26.30 -0.93
CA TYR A 26 -14.49 -25.41 -0.10
C TYR A 26 -15.12 -24.02 0.01
N ILE A 27 -15.21 -23.52 1.25
CA ILE A 27 -15.60 -22.15 1.57
C ILE A 27 -14.33 -21.30 1.51
N GLY A 28 -14.26 -20.39 0.54
CA GLY A 28 -13.13 -19.47 0.42
C GLY A 28 -12.98 -18.59 1.67
N GLN A 29 -11.75 -18.29 2.05
CA GLN A 29 -11.45 -17.36 3.15
C GLN A 29 -11.19 -15.94 2.62
N LEU A 30 -11.56 -14.93 3.40
CA LEU A 30 -11.31 -13.54 3.08
C LEU A 30 -9.81 -13.24 3.25
N LYS A 31 -9.18 -12.81 2.16
CA LYS A 31 -7.81 -12.27 2.19
C LYS A 31 -7.87 -10.80 2.62
N LEU A 32 -7.00 -10.42 3.56
CA LEU A 32 -6.82 -9.02 3.93
C LEU A 32 -6.35 -8.20 2.72
N THR A 33 -6.84 -6.97 2.60
CA THR A 33 -6.38 -6.04 1.56
C THR A 33 -5.07 -5.38 2.01
N VAL A 34 -3.98 -6.16 1.94
CA VAL A 34 -2.61 -5.67 2.10
C VAL A 34 -1.79 -6.08 0.88
N ILE A 35 -0.85 -5.22 0.52
CA ILE A 35 0.03 -5.43 -0.62
C ILE A 35 1.29 -6.11 -0.13
N LEU A 36 1.57 -7.28 -0.69
CA LEU A 36 2.83 -7.99 -0.45
C LEU A 36 3.92 -7.45 -1.37
N TYR A 37 5.19 -7.76 -1.07
CA TYR A 37 6.32 -7.27 -1.86
C TYR A 37 6.27 -7.68 -3.35
N SER A 38 5.67 -8.83 -3.64
CA SER A 38 5.46 -9.33 -5.01
C SER A 38 4.23 -8.72 -5.69
N ASP A 39 3.36 -8.07 -4.92
CA ASP A 39 2.06 -7.64 -5.42
C ASP A 39 2.17 -6.23 -6.01
N THR A 40 1.47 -6.03 -7.12
CA THR A 40 1.30 -4.68 -7.68
C THR A 40 0.16 -3.98 -6.96
N HIS A 41 0.36 -2.70 -6.60
CA HIS A 41 -0.70 -1.91 -5.97
C HIS A 41 -1.85 -1.71 -6.98
N PRO A 42 -3.09 -2.13 -6.68
CA PRO A 42 -4.20 -2.07 -7.65
C PRO A 42 -4.48 -0.63 -8.10
N LYS A 43 -4.35 0.33 -7.18
CA LYS A 43 -4.48 1.78 -7.44
C LYS A 43 -3.16 2.51 -7.76
N ARG A 44 -2.14 1.82 -8.27
CA ARG A 44 -0.81 2.42 -8.53
C ARG A 44 -0.89 3.67 -9.42
N LEU A 45 -1.74 3.64 -10.44
CA LEU A 45 -1.89 4.76 -11.38
C LEU A 45 -2.51 5.99 -10.71
N GLU A 46 -3.59 5.81 -9.95
CA GLU A 46 -4.25 6.88 -9.21
C GLU A 46 -3.31 7.54 -8.19
N ILE A 47 -2.58 6.73 -7.41
CA ILE A 47 -1.59 7.23 -6.45
C ILE A 47 -0.52 8.06 -7.16
N ASN A 48 -0.05 7.61 -8.33
CA ASN A 48 0.96 8.33 -9.09
C ASN A 48 0.42 9.66 -9.65
N GLN A 49 -0.81 9.69 -10.13
CA GLN A 49 -1.45 10.91 -10.63
C GLN A 49 -1.60 11.95 -9.52
N ILE A 50 -2.09 11.53 -8.34
CA ILE A 50 -2.19 12.40 -7.17
C ILE A 50 -0.81 12.89 -6.75
N ALA A 51 0.18 11.99 -6.71
CA ALA A 51 1.54 12.36 -6.36
C ALA A 51 2.16 13.38 -7.32
N ILE A 52 1.92 13.28 -8.63
CA ILE A 52 2.42 14.25 -9.62
C ILE A 52 1.75 15.61 -9.39
N HIS A 53 0.42 15.61 -9.22
CA HIS A 53 -0.32 16.84 -8.94
C HIS A 53 0.19 17.56 -7.68
N ASP A 54 0.49 16.80 -6.62
CA ASP A 54 0.95 17.37 -5.35
C ASP A 54 2.42 17.82 -5.42
N GLN A 55 3.26 17.11 -6.17
CA GLN A 55 4.64 17.52 -6.47
C GLN A 55 4.69 18.92 -7.10
N ASP A 56 3.75 19.23 -7.98
CA ASP A 56 3.65 20.54 -8.64
C ASP A 56 3.17 21.66 -7.71
N LYS A 57 2.80 21.37 -6.46
CA LYS A 57 2.28 22.37 -5.51
C LYS A 57 3.06 22.45 -4.22
N ALA A 58 3.70 21.36 -3.81
CA ALA A 58 4.43 21.29 -2.55
C ALA A 58 5.54 22.35 -2.45
N ASP A 59 5.61 22.99 -1.28
CA ASP A 59 6.59 24.00 -0.86
C ASP A 59 7.40 23.54 0.37
N CYS A 60 7.12 22.35 0.88
CA CYS A 60 7.84 21.69 1.94
C CYS A 60 7.59 20.18 1.87
N LEU A 61 8.58 19.37 2.26
CA LEU A 61 8.43 17.92 2.38
C LEU A 61 8.91 17.44 3.75
N VAL A 62 8.04 16.75 4.49
CA VAL A 62 8.39 16.09 5.75
C VAL A 62 8.44 14.58 5.54
N ILE A 63 9.60 13.98 5.81
CA ILE A 63 9.81 12.53 5.75
C ILE A 63 9.95 12.03 7.18
N MET A 64 9.03 11.19 7.65
CA MET A 64 9.03 10.74 9.04
C MET A 64 8.63 9.28 9.21
N GLY A 65 9.11 8.66 10.28
CA GLY A 65 8.76 7.29 10.67
C GLY A 65 9.09 6.22 9.63
N THR A 66 10.08 6.45 8.76
CA THR A 66 10.36 5.56 7.62
C THR A 66 11.84 5.28 7.42
N SER A 67 12.17 4.01 7.21
CA SER A 67 13.53 3.56 6.88
C SER A 67 13.85 3.63 5.37
N LEU A 68 12.89 4.03 4.53
CA LEU A 68 13.01 4.12 3.07
C LEU A 68 13.51 2.85 2.36
N ARG A 69 13.23 1.66 2.94
CA ARG A 69 13.63 0.37 2.37
C ARG A 69 12.76 -0.08 1.20
N ILE A 70 11.52 0.41 1.11
CA ILE A 70 10.58 0.00 0.07
C ILE A 70 10.83 0.81 -1.21
N PRO A 71 11.15 0.18 -2.36
CA PRO A 71 11.53 0.89 -3.59
C PRO A 71 10.48 1.89 -4.08
N GLY A 72 9.19 1.54 -4.03
CA GLY A 72 8.11 2.42 -4.48
C GLY A 72 8.02 3.70 -3.65
N VAL A 73 8.16 3.59 -2.32
CA VAL A 73 8.16 4.74 -1.40
C VAL A 73 9.39 5.60 -1.62
N LYS A 74 10.57 4.98 -1.82
CA LYS A 74 11.81 5.70 -2.14
C LYS A 74 11.70 6.49 -3.44
N ALA A 75 11.08 5.92 -4.48
CA ALA A 75 10.86 6.60 -5.75
C ALA A 75 9.90 7.80 -5.60
N LEU A 76 8.79 7.60 -4.86
CA LEU A 76 7.82 8.66 -4.57
C LEU A 76 8.48 9.85 -3.87
N ILE A 77 9.21 9.59 -2.77
CA ILE A 77 9.88 10.63 -1.99
C ILE A 77 10.96 11.35 -2.81
N LYS A 78 11.69 10.64 -3.68
CA LYS A 78 12.64 11.27 -4.60
C LYS A 78 11.96 12.22 -5.59
N GLY A 79 10.74 11.91 -6.05
CA GLY A 79 9.94 12.80 -6.88
C GLY A 79 9.62 14.11 -6.16
N PHE A 80 9.05 14.00 -4.96
CA PHE A 80 8.76 15.16 -4.10
C PHE A 80 9.99 15.98 -3.75
N ALA A 81 11.09 15.33 -3.34
CA ALA A 81 12.32 16.04 -2.99
C ALA A 81 12.88 16.84 -4.17
N ARG A 82 12.81 16.30 -5.39
CA ARG A 82 13.23 17.02 -6.61
C ARG A 82 12.36 18.25 -6.87
N ALA A 83 11.04 18.09 -6.78
CA ALA A 83 10.10 19.19 -7.03
C ALA A 83 10.25 20.32 -6.00
N VAL A 84 10.38 19.97 -4.72
CA VAL A 84 10.54 20.92 -3.60
C VAL A 84 11.90 21.61 -3.66
N HIS A 85 13.00 20.88 -3.88
CA HIS A 85 14.33 21.51 -4.01
C HIS A 85 14.41 22.48 -5.19
N GLY A 86 13.71 22.19 -6.30
CA GLY A 86 13.65 23.10 -7.46
C GLY A 86 13.01 24.46 -7.16
N ARG A 87 12.32 24.61 -6.03
CA ARG A 87 11.62 25.83 -5.59
C ARG A 87 12.33 26.58 -4.47
N ASN A 88 13.57 26.19 -4.13
CA ASN A 88 14.29 26.67 -2.94
C ASN A 88 13.53 26.45 -1.62
N SER A 89 12.73 25.38 -1.59
CA SER A 89 11.91 25.00 -0.45
C SER A 89 12.60 23.97 0.46
N CYS A 90 11.99 23.67 1.61
CA CYS A 90 12.60 22.87 2.66
C CYS A 90 12.23 21.38 2.60
N VAL A 91 13.20 20.50 2.86
CA VAL A 91 12.98 19.06 3.08
C VAL A 91 13.47 18.70 4.48
N ILE A 92 12.57 18.17 5.31
CA ILE A 92 12.82 17.84 6.72
C ILE A 92 12.68 16.33 6.90
N SER A 93 13.69 15.69 7.49
CA SER A 93 13.63 14.27 7.86
C SER A 93 13.59 14.12 9.38
N VAL A 94 12.53 13.48 9.89
CA VAL A 94 12.34 13.22 11.33
C VAL A 94 12.30 11.71 11.55
N ASN A 95 13.46 11.13 11.83
CA ASN A 95 13.61 9.69 12.03
C ASN A 95 14.56 9.40 13.20
N VAL A 96 14.32 8.27 13.89
CA VAL A 96 15.21 7.77 14.95
C VAL A 96 16.57 7.36 14.37
N THR A 97 16.58 6.81 13.17
CA THR A 97 17.80 6.43 12.47
C THR A 97 18.01 7.30 11.25
N ASP A 98 19.26 7.67 11.03
CA ASP A 98 19.68 8.33 9.81
C ASP A 98 19.35 7.49 8.58
N VAL A 99 18.82 8.15 7.56
CA VAL A 99 18.46 7.53 6.28
C VAL A 99 19.62 7.58 5.28
N VAL A 100 20.84 7.74 5.79
CA VAL A 100 22.08 7.93 5.03
C VAL A 100 22.26 6.76 4.06
N ASN A 101 22.49 7.11 2.78
CA ASN A 101 22.78 6.20 1.69
C ASN A 101 23.86 5.19 2.13
N LYS A 102 23.49 3.92 2.26
CA LYS A 102 24.43 2.86 1.90
C LYS A 102 24.44 2.85 0.36
N GLY A 103 25.62 3.16 -0.19
CA GLY A 103 25.89 3.23 -1.62
C GLY A 103 25.42 2.01 -2.40
#